data_AF-A0A2X0KMK6-F1
#
_entry.id   AF-A0A2X0KMK6-F1
#
_cell.length_a   1.000
_cell.length_b   1.000
_cell.length_c   1.000
_cell.angle_alpha   90.00
_cell.angle_beta   90.00
_cell.angle_gamma   90.00
#
_symmetry.space_group_name_H-M   'P 1'
#
loop_
_entity.id
_entity.type
_entity.pdbx_description
1 polymer ?
#
loop_
_entity_poly.entity_id
_entity_poly.type
_entity_poly.pdbx_seq_one_letter_code
_entity_poly.pdbx_strand_id
1 'polypeptide(L)'
;MSTPVPPTHVYKASDPPQLHQTSMEALREYFIHLDYYNRRVARVPVTANHDKIEGAGMGLQVLALKNWFSQGLSKHLAKPYAQFKSELIRRAVPANFVWTQLEVLHRQHQVTGHDVHAFQDFSDRMRVLQMEIGFQVVSDQELAKLVLLGTDPELCRLLRTHVVSLLAGWSDLSLKRLALDAPAPAVVSETDVYSDAPAEQPGEFDYQVFERIGREEWDVIAQRRAAITTQVAALQQQRSNTRPTAFATASTMRPAPTTAPALGGPLLNCILSSVRTLRHRAAV
;
A
#
# COMPACT_ATOMS: atom_id res chain seq x y z
N MET A 1 -25.06 -20.50 0.97
CA MET A 1 -24.96 -19.08 0.52
C MET A 1 -25.26 -18.21 1.71
N SER A 2 -24.23 -17.58 2.26
CA SER A 2 -24.35 -16.77 3.48
C SER A 2 -24.82 -15.37 3.10
N THR A 3 -25.97 -14.97 3.64
CA THR A 3 -26.46 -13.59 3.61
C THR A 3 -25.51 -12.69 4.39
N PRO A 4 -25.17 -11.49 3.88
CA PRO A 4 -24.36 -10.55 4.63
C PRO A 4 -25.18 -9.99 5.79
N VAL A 5 -24.69 -10.18 7.01
CA VAL A 5 -25.24 -9.52 8.20
C VAL A 5 -24.83 -8.05 8.13
N PRO A 6 -25.77 -7.09 8.06
CA PRO A 6 -25.42 -5.68 8.13
C PRO A 6 -24.93 -5.36 9.55
N PRO A 7 -23.92 -4.49 9.72
CA PRO A 7 -23.49 -4.05 11.04
C PRO A 7 -24.68 -3.35 11.72
N THR A 8 -25.29 -4.04 12.68
CA THR A 8 -26.47 -3.56 13.37
C THR A 8 -26.01 -2.73 14.56
N HIS A 9 -25.48 -1.54 14.30
CA HIS A 9 -25.39 -0.50 15.32
C HIS A 9 -26.67 0.33 15.26
N VAL A 10 -27.65 -0.08 16.08
CA VAL A 10 -28.86 0.69 16.33
C VAL A 10 -28.45 1.93 17.10
N TYR A 11 -28.23 3.04 16.40
CA TYR A 11 -28.12 4.35 17.02
C TYR A 11 -29.43 4.65 17.76
N LYS A 12 -29.40 4.70 19.10
CA LYS A 12 -30.49 5.29 19.87
C LYS A 12 -30.60 6.75 19.43
N ALA A 13 -31.76 7.14 18.91
CA ALA A 13 -32.04 8.46 18.34
C ALA A 13 -32.01 9.63 19.37
N SER A 14 -31.28 9.49 20.47
CA SER A 14 -31.30 10.38 21.63
C SER A 14 -29.90 10.83 22.05
N ASP A 15 -28.87 10.01 21.80
CA ASP A 15 -27.52 10.29 22.29
C ASP A 15 -26.64 10.82 21.16
N PRO A 16 -25.82 11.85 21.41
CA PRO A 16 -24.86 12.33 20.42
C PRO A 16 -23.85 11.21 20.09
N PRO A 17 -23.31 11.17 18.85
CA PRO A 17 -22.25 10.25 18.47
C PRO A 17 -21.10 10.30 19.47
N GLN A 18 -20.41 9.17 19.66
CA GLN A 18 -19.34 9.07 20.67
C GLN A 18 -17.96 8.94 20.03
N LEU A 19 -16.99 9.69 20.54
CA LEU A 19 -15.58 9.60 20.16
C LEU A 19 -14.79 8.88 21.26
N HIS A 20 -14.41 7.63 21.00
CA HIS A 20 -13.71 6.77 21.96
C HIS A 20 -12.19 6.74 21.80
N GLN A 21 -11.66 7.14 20.65
CA GLN A 21 -10.24 7.03 20.31
C GLN A 21 -9.75 8.27 19.57
N THR A 22 -8.43 8.44 19.50
CA THR A 22 -7.78 9.64 18.95
C THR A 22 -7.03 9.39 17.64
N SER A 23 -7.54 8.50 16.79
CA SER A 23 -7.04 8.30 15.43
C SER A 23 -7.74 9.22 14.42
N MET A 24 -7.09 9.49 13.29
CA MET A 24 -7.73 10.26 12.20
C MET A 24 -8.95 9.55 11.61
N GLU A 25 -8.93 8.22 11.53
CA GLU A 25 -10.06 7.39 11.13
C GLU A 25 -11.26 7.59 12.09
N ALA A 26 -11.05 7.42 13.40
CA ALA A 26 -12.10 7.61 14.39
C ALA A 26 -12.66 9.04 14.39
N LEU A 27 -11.80 10.05 14.18
CA LEU A 27 -12.24 11.45 14.06
C LEU A 27 -13.10 11.68 12.81
N ARG A 28 -12.73 11.10 11.67
CA ARG A 28 -13.51 11.20 10.44
C ARG A 28 -14.89 10.60 10.60
N GLU A 29 -14.94 9.37 11.10
CA GLU A 29 -16.21 8.69 11.37
C GLU A 29 -17.05 9.50 12.36
N TYR A 30 -16.44 9.97 13.44
CA TYR A 30 -17.10 10.80 14.43
C TYR A 30 -17.74 12.05 13.81
N PHE A 31 -17.00 12.79 12.98
CA PHE A 31 -17.55 13.99 12.34
C PHE A 31 -18.60 13.68 11.28
N ILE A 32 -18.50 12.57 10.55
CA ILE A 32 -19.56 12.12 9.62
C ILE A 32 -20.85 11.87 10.38
N HIS A 33 -20.79 11.11 11.48
CA HIS A 33 -21.96 10.81 12.30
C HIS A 33 -22.51 12.06 13.00
N LEU A 34 -21.63 12.96 13.45
CA LEU A 34 -22.02 14.21 14.11
C LEU A 34 -22.70 15.18 13.12
N ASP A 35 -22.17 15.30 11.90
CA ASP A 35 -22.79 16.14 10.87
C ASP A 35 -24.13 15.53 10.42
N TYR A 36 -24.26 14.20 10.38
CA TYR A 36 -25.54 13.52 10.16
C TYR A 36 -26.54 13.79 11.30
N TYR A 37 -26.10 13.64 12.54
CA TYR A 37 -26.89 13.90 13.75
C TYR A 37 -27.45 15.32 13.77
N ASN A 38 -26.57 16.32 13.54
CA ASN A 38 -26.93 17.73 13.50
C ASN A 38 -27.94 18.08 12.39
N ARG A 39 -27.93 17.33 11.28
CA ARG A 39 -28.83 17.56 10.14
C ARG A 39 -30.17 16.86 10.23
N ARG A 40 -30.22 15.65 10.80
CA ARG A 40 -31.37 14.74 10.61
C ARG A 40 -31.94 14.12 11.88
N VAL A 41 -31.17 14.02 12.97
CA VAL A 41 -31.61 13.27 14.16
C VAL A 41 -32.20 14.21 15.22
N ALA A 42 -31.68 15.43 15.31
CA ALA A 42 -32.41 16.49 16.00
C ALA A 42 -33.70 16.78 15.19
N ARG A 43 -34.87 16.64 15.81
CA ARG A 43 -36.20 16.90 15.18
C ARG A 43 -36.30 18.28 14.52
N VAL A 44 -35.40 19.19 14.90
CA VAL A 44 -35.11 20.48 14.27
C VAL A 44 -33.61 20.47 13.92
N PRO A 45 -33.20 20.79 12.69
CA PRO A 45 -31.79 20.87 12.33
C PRO A 45 -31.03 21.81 13.27
N VAL A 46 -29.92 21.34 13.81
CA VAL A 46 -29.07 22.17 14.68
C VAL A 46 -28.28 23.11 13.77
N THR A 47 -28.63 24.40 13.77
CA THR A 47 -28.00 25.41 12.91
C THR A 47 -26.95 26.22 13.65
N ALA A 48 -27.20 26.55 14.92
CA ALA A 48 -26.31 27.36 15.76
C ALA A 48 -24.99 26.63 16.04
N ASN A 49 -23.88 27.38 16.00
CA ASN A 49 -22.55 26.83 16.32
C ASN A 49 -22.46 26.36 17.77
N HIS A 50 -23.08 27.11 18.68
CA HIS A 50 -23.15 26.77 20.10
C HIS A 50 -23.63 25.33 20.33
N ASP A 51 -24.82 25.01 19.81
CA ASP A 51 -25.48 23.72 20.02
C ASP A 51 -24.73 22.56 19.33
N LYS A 52 -24.12 22.82 18.17
CA LYS A 52 -23.25 21.85 17.49
C LYS A 52 -22.03 21.51 18.34
N ILE A 53 -21.41 22.52 18.95
CA ILE A 53 -20.21 22.36 19.79
C ILE A 53 -20.59 21.67 21.09
N GLU A 54 -21.73 22.01 21.67
CA GLU A 54 -22.26 21.37 22.87
C GLU A 54 -22.52 19.87 22.63
N GLY A 55 -23.25 19.52 21.57
CA GLY A 55 -23.49 18.13 21.19
C GLY A 55 -22.19 17.37 20.89
N ALA A 56 -21.23 18.02 20.23
CA ALA A 56 -19.90 17.46 20.01
C ALA A 56 -19.13 17.22 21.32
N GLY A 57 -19.29 18.11 22.31
CA GLY A 57 -18.65 17.97 23.62
C GLY A 57 -19.21 16.82 24.44
N MET A 58 -20.52 16.60 24.39
CA MET A 58 -21.20 15.48 25.06
C MET A 58 -20.75 14.11 24.50
N GLY A 59 -20.37 14.06 23.22
CA GLY A 59 -19.86 12.86 22.56
C GLY A 59 -18.42 12.46 22.94
N LEU A 60 -17.66 13.30 23.65
CA LEU A 60 -16.25 13.02 23.94
C LEU A 60 -16.09 11.99 25.08
N GLN A 61 -15.59 10.80 24.74
CA GLN A 61 -15.29 9.74 25.70
C GLN A 61 -13.79 9.64 26.05
N VAL A 62 -12.92 10.20 25.22
CA VAL A 62 -11.48 10.30 25.51
C VAL A 62 -11.25 11.28 26.66
N LEU A 63 -10.71 10.79 27.79
CA LEU A 63 -10.53 11.57 29.02
C LEU A 63 -9.79 12.90 28.81
N ALA A 64 -8.70 12.90 28.04
CA ALA A 64 -7.92 14.10 27.76
C ALA A 64 -8.74 15.16 26.99
N LEU A 65 -9.56 14.73 26.03
CA LEU A 65 -10.42 15.63 25.24
C LEU A 65 -11.60 16.13 26.07
N LYS A 66 -12.19 15.26 26.89
CA LYS A 66 -13.28 15.62 27.81
C LYS A 66 -12.81 16.68 28.82
N ASN A 67 -11.66 16.48 29.45
CA ASN A 67 -11.08 17.44 30.39
C ASN A 67 -10.78 18.78 29.70
N TRP A 68 -10.19 18.75 28.50
CA TRP A 68 -9.94 19.95 27.70
C TRP A 68 -11.22 20.71 27.34
N PHE A 69 -12.29 19.99 27.01
CA PHE A 69 -13.58 20.59 26.71
C PHE A 69 -14.22 21.22 27.95
N SER A 70 -14.32 20.47 29.05
CA SER A 70 -14.94 20.94 30.30
C SER A 70 -14.21 22.12 30.92
N GLN A 71 -12.87 22.12 30.92
CA GLN A 71 -12.07 23.24 31.46
C GLN A 71 -12.21 24.53 30.63
N GLY A 72 -12.54 24.41 29.34
CA GLY A 72 -12.66 25.52 28.41
C GLY A 72 -14.08 25.78 27.93
N LEU A 73 -15.12 25.28 28.62
CA LEU A 73 -16.48 25.16 28.10
C LEU A 73 -17.00 26.45 27.46
N SER A 74 -17.03 27.56 28.22
CA SER A 74 -17.52 28.86 27.74
C SER A 74 -16.72 29.38 26.54
N LYS A 75 -15.39 29.18 26.56
CA LYS A 75 -14.51 29.58 25.46
C LYS A 75 -14.76 28.74 24.20
N HIS A 76 -15.06 27.46 24.34
CA HIS A 76 -15.35 26.59 23.19
C HIS A 76 -16.71 26.90 22.58
N LEU A 77 -17.75 27.07 23.39
CA LEU A 77 -19.12 27.36 22.94
C LEU A 77 -19.25 28.70 22.21
N ALA A 78 -18.37 29.66 22.49
CA ALA A 78 -18.34 30.96 21.81
C ALA A 78 -17.66 30.94 20.41
N LYS A 79 -17.05 29.83 20.00
CA LYS A 79 -16.29 29.76 18.74
C LYS A 79 -17.18 29.41 17.54
N PRO A 80 -16.74 29.78 16.32
CA PRO A 80 -17.24 29.14 15.11
C PRO A 80 -16.98 27.63 15.13
N TYR A 81 -17.96 26.84 14.66
CA TYR A 81 -17.87 25.37 14.68
C TYR A 81 -16.65 24.84 13.90
N ALA A 82 -16.28 25.47 12.79
CA ALA A 82 -15.09 25.12 12.01
C ALA A 82 -13.79 25.28 12.82
N GLN A 83 -13.69 26.35 13.62
CA GLN A 83 -12.54 26.57 14.49
C GLN A 83 -12.48 25.49 15.58
N PHE A 84 -13.61 25.19 16.23
CA PHE A 84 -13.70 24.12 17.23
C PHE A 84 -13.28 22.77 16.64
N LYS A 85 -13.79 22.39 15.45
CA LYS A 85 -13.37 21.17 14.73
C LYS A 85 -11.85 21.11 14.55
N SER A 86 -11.23 22.20 14.09
CA SER A 86 -9.79 22.25 13.86
C SER A 86 -8.97 22.08 15.14
N GLU A 87 -9.42 22.66 16.26
CA GLU A 87 -8.77 22.52 17.56
C GLU A 87 -8.93 21.11 18.12
N LEU A 88 -10.12 20.51 17.99
CA LEU A 88 -10.38 19.14 18.41
C LEU A 88 -9.48 18.15 17.66
N ILE A 89 -9.35 18.28 16.33
CA ILE A 89 -8.45 17.45 15.52
C ILE A 89 -7.01 17.62 16.00
N ARG A 90 -6.52 18.86 16.15
CA ARG A 90 -5.15 19.13 16.62
C ARG A 90 -4.88 18.55 18.01
N ARG A 91 -5.89 18.46 18.86
CA ARG A 91 -5.75 17.95 20.23
C ARG A 91 -5.83 16.43 20.30
N ALA A 92 -6.61 15.81 19.43
CA ALA A 92 -6.77 14.36 19.36
C ALA A 92 -5.56 13.73 18.65
N VAL A 93 -5.14 14.30 17.52
CA VAL A 93 -4.09 13.71 16.68
C VAL A 93 -2.69 14.02 17.27
N PRO A 94 -1.75 13.05 17.30
CA PRO A 94 -0.37 13.30 17.70
C PRO A 94 0.29 14.42 16.89
N ALA A 95 1.12 15.24 17.53
CA ALA A 95 1.77 16.39 16.87
C ALA A 95 2.69 15.98 15.70
N ASN A 96 3.26 14.78 15.75
CA ASN A 96 4.11 14.21 14.69
C ASN A 96 3.34 13.42 13.64
N PHE A 97 2.00 13.39 13.68
CA PHE A 97 1.17 12.55 12.81
C PHE A 97 1.51 12.70 11.32
N VAL A 98 1.61 13.95 10.84
CA VAL A 98 1.93 14.23 9.42
C VAL A 98 3.27 13.62 9.03
N TRP A 99 4.30 13.76 9.88
CA TRP A 99 5.62 13.18 9.63
C TRP A 99 5.61 11.66 9.65
N THR A 100 4.94 11.06 10.63
CA THR A 100 4.79 9.62 10.71
C THR A 100 4.10 9.07 9.47
N GLN A 101 3.00 9.69 9.02
CA GLN A 101 2.26 9.22 7.85
C GLN A 101 3.02 9.45 6.55
N LEU A 102 3.76 10.55 6.42
CA LEU A 102 4.66 10.76 5.30
C LEU A 102 5.74 9.67 5.26
N GLU A 103 6.34 9.31 6.39
CA GLU A 103 7.32 8.23 6.46
C GLU A 103 6.72 6.88 6.04
N VAL A 104 5.50 6.57 6.48
CA VAL A 104 4.76 5.38 6.05
C VAL A 104 4.52 5.41 4.54
N LEU A 105 4.11 6.54 3.99
CA LEU A 105 3.85 6.74 2.56
C LEU A 105 5.12 6.54 1.73
N HIS A 106 6.26 7.10 2.14
CA HIS A 106 7.54 6.94 1.44
C HIS A 106 8.09 5.52 1.49
N ARG A 107 7.67 4.71 2.49
CA ARG A 107 8.08 3.31 2.63
C ARG A 107 7.15 2.32 1.95
N GLN A 108 6.04 2.78 1.37
CA GLN A 108 5.15 1.87 0.66
C GLN A 108 5.82 1.35 -0.61
N HIS A 109 5.69 0.05 -0.83
CA HIS A 109 6.07 -0.61 -2.06
C HIS A 109 4.96 -1.55 -2.50
N GLN A 110 4.83 -1.70 -3.81
CA GLN A 110 3.99 -2.74 -4.39
C GLN A 110 4.56 -4.11 -4.01
N VAL A 111 3.66 -5.04 -3.67
CA VAL A 111 4.05 -6.43 -3.46
C VAL A 111 4.43 -7.03 -4.82
N THR A 112 5.67 -7.51 -4.95
CA THR A 112 6.15 -8.16 -6.18
C THR A 112 5.55 -9.54 -6.32
N GLY A 113 5.04 -9.88 -7.51
CA GLY A 113 4.46 -11.19 -7.76
C GLY A 113 3.71 -11.29 -9.08
N HIS A 114 2.72 -12.17 -9.11
CA HIS A 114 1.80 -12.42 -10.23
C HIS A 114 0.33 -12.14 -9.86
N ASP A 115 0.10 -11.48 -8.72
CA ASP A 115 -1.24 -11.03 -8.33
C ASP A 115 -1.65 -9.83 -9.18
N VAL A 116 -2.77 -9.97 -9.90
CA VAL A 116 -3.33 -8.96 -10.80
C VAL A 116 -3.79 -7.72 -10.01
N HIS A 117 -4.18 -7.86 -8.74
CA HIS A 117 -4.62 -6.72 -7.93
C HIS A 117 -3.47 -5.99 -7.23
N ALA A 118 -2.24 -6.50 -7.30
CA ALA A 118 -1.12 -5.96 -6.52
C ALA A 118 -0.84 -4.47 -6.77
N PHE A 119 -0.95 -4.00 -8.02
CA PHE A 119 -0.79 -2.58 -8.33
C PHE A 119 -1.96 -1.75 -7.80
N GLN A 120 -3.20 -2.21 -8.00
CA GLN A 120 -4.39 -1.49 -7.54
C GLN A 120 -4.40 -1.34 -6.02
N ASP A 121 -4.17 -2.44 -5.29
CA ASP A 121 -4.12 -2.43 -3.83
C ASP A 121 -3.02 -1.48 -3.32
N PHE A 122 -1.88 -1.42 -4.03
CA PHE A 122 -0.80 -0.48 -3.71
C PHE A 122 -1.21 0.97 -3.98
N SER A 123 -1.78 1.28 -5.15
CA SER A 123 -2.27 2.63 -5.48
C SER A 123 -3.35 3.10 -4.50
N ASP A 124 -4.28 2.21 -4.13
CA ASP A 124 -5.34 2.51 -3.17
C ASP A 124 -4.78 2.83 -1.79
N ARG A 125 -3.80 2.05 -1.30
CA ARG A 125 -3.10 2.35 -0.04
C ARG A 125 -2.41 3.71 -0.10
N MET A 126 -1.74 4.02 -1.21
CA MET A 126 -1.08 5.32 -1.42
C MET A 126 -2.10 6.47 -1.40
N ARG A 127 -3.26 6.29 -2.04
CA ARG A 127 -4.35 7.27 -2.05
C ARG A 127 -4.99 7.49 -0.68
N VAL A 128 -5.23 6.42 0.08
CA VAL A 128 -5.75 6.53 1.45
C VAL A 128 -4.79 7.33 2.33
N LEU A 129 -3.49 7.06 2.26
CA LEU A 129 -2.47 7.80 3.01
C LEU A 129 -2.41 9.27 2.58
N GLN A 130 -2.45 9.56 1.28
CA GLN A 130 -2.50 10.94 0.80
C GLN A 130 -3.76 11.67 1.30
N MET A 131 -4.92 11.01 1.32
CA MET A 131 -6.14 11.60 1.89
C MET A 131 -6.00 11.86 3.40
N GLU A 132 -5.34 10.97 4.15
CA GLU A 132 -5.03 11.15 5.58
C GLU A 132 -4.13 12.35 5.88
N ILE A 133 -3.10 12.54 5.06
CA ILE A 133 -2.16 13.64 5.21
C ILE A 133 -2.76 14.95 4.67
N GLY A 134 -3.48 14.87 3.56
CA GLY A 134 -4.12 15.97 2.85
C GLY A 134 -3.37 16.42 1.59
N PHE A 135 -4.14 16.79 0.55
CA PHE A 135 -3.63 17.22 -0.76
C PHE A 135 -2.72 18.45 -0.73
N GLN A 136 -2.81 19.27 0.31
CA GLN A 136 -1.92 20.43 0.49
C GLN A 136 -0.49 20.03 0.85
N VAL A 137 -0.30 18.84 1.40
CA VAL A 137 1.02 18.32 1.80
C VAL A 137 1.58 17.41 0.71
N VAL A 138 0.75 16.54 0.13
CA VAL A 138 1.13 15.63 -0.95
C VAL A 138 0.19 15.84 -2.12
N SER A 139 0.67 16.48 -3.18
CA SER A 139 -0.11 16.67 -4.40
C SER A 139 -0.25 15.36 -5.17
N ASP A 140 -1.18 15.32 -6.12
CA ASP A 140 -1.38 14.16 -7.00
C ASP A 140 -0.13 13.84 -7.82
N GLN A 141 0.60 14.87 -8.24
CA GLN A 141 1.87 14.70 -8.93
C GLN A 141 2.93 14.08 -8.03
N GLU A 142 3.05 14.54 -6.78
CA GLU A 142 4.01 13.97 -5.84
C GLU A 142 3.66 12.53 -5.47
N LEU A 143 2.37 12.24 -5.30
CA LEU A 143 1.89 10.88 -5.08
C LEU A 143 2.27 9.97 -6.26
N ALA A 144 2.08 10.42 -7.50
CA ALA A 144 2.44 9.64 -8.68
C ALA A 144 3.94 9.35 -8.76
N LYS A 145 4.81 10.29 -8.36
CA LYS A 145 6.26 10.03 -8.25
C LYS A 145 6.55 8.93 -7.24
N LEU A 146 5.89 8.96 -6.09
CA LEU A 146 6.09 7.96 -5.03
C LEU A 146 5.55 6.59 -5.46
N VAL A 147 4.41 6.54 -6.17
CA VAL A 147 3.89 5.32 -6.79
C VAL A 147 4.89 4.75 -7.81
N LEU A 148 5.47 5.60 -8.67
CA LEU A 148 6.50 5.18 -9.63
C LEU A 148 7.75 4.63 -8.94
N LEU A 149 8.14 5.17 -7.78
CA LEU A 149 9.30 4.68 -7.03
C LEU A 149 8.99 3.38 -6.27
N GLY A 150 7.75 3.21 -5.83
CA GLY A 150 7.32 2.06 -5.05
C GLY A 150 6.83 0.86 -5.87
N THR A 151 6.54 1.04 -7.16
CA THR A 151 5.99 -0.01 -8.04
C THR A 151 7.04 -1.01 -8.54
N ASP A 152 6.57 -2.12 -9.11
CA ASP A 152 7.43 -3.13 -9.72
C ASP A 152 8.37 -2.51 -10.78
N PRO A 153 9.66 -2.88 -10.85
CA PRO A 153 10.63 -2.26 -11.76
C PRO A 153 10.22 -2.31 -13.24
N GLU A 154 9.54 -3.38 -13.66
CA GLU A 154 9.08 -3.53 -15.04
C GLU A 154 7.94 -2.57 -15.35
N LEU A 155 6.95 -2.49 -14.45
CA LEU A 155 5.84 -1.56 -14.56
C LEU A 155 6.32 -0.12 -14.49
N CYS A 156 7.26 0.18 -13.59
CA CYS A 156 7.90 1.48 -13.46
C CYS A 156 8.48 1.96 -14.80
N ARG A 157 9.20 1.08 -15.52
CA ARG A 157 9.79 1.41 -16.83
C ARG A 157 8.72 1.73 -17.88
N LEU A 158 7.63 0.96 -17.92
CA LEU A 158 6.53 1.19 -18.85
C LEU A 158 5.81 2.50 -18.53
N LEU A 159 5.47 2.72 -17.26
CA LEU A 159 4.80 3.94 -16.83
C LEU A 159 5.66 5.18 -17.07
N ARG A 160 6.99 5.10 -16.90
CA ARG A 160 7.86 6.22 -17.28
C ARG A 160 7.77 6.56 -18.76
N THR A 161 7.71 5.56 -19.63
CA THR A 161 7.51 5.79 -21.07
C THR A 161 6.20 6.52 -21.33
N HIS A 162 5.11 6.03 -20.74
CA HIS A 162 3.79 6.64 -20.86
C HIS A 162 3.73 8.05 -20.28
N VAL A 163 4.33 8.29 -19.11
CA VAL A 163 4.38 9.60 -18.45
C VAL A 163 5.20 10.60 -19.28
N VAL A 164 6.34 10.19 -19.82
CA VAL A 164 7.15 11.02 -20.72
C VAL A 164 6.39 11.37 -22.01
N SER A 165 5.54 10.47 -22.52
CA SER A 165 4.75 10.67 -23.74
C SER A 165 3.43 11.41 -23.54
N LEU A 166 2.73 11.22 -22.41
CA LEU A 166 1.37 11.72 -22.16
C LEU A 166 1.31 12.95 -21.26
N LEU A 167 2.35 13.21 -20.45
CA LEU A 167 2.34 14.24 -19.42
C LEU A 167 3.49 15.21 -19.63
N ALA A 168 3.46 15.89 -20.77
CA ALA A 168 4.45 16.86 -21.27
C ALA A 168 4.78 18.06 -20.33
N GLY A 169 4.37 18.03 -19.07
CA GLY A 169 4.70 18.98 -18.02
C GLY A 169 5.62 18.45 -16.91
N TRP A 170 6.11 17.21 -16.99
CA TRP A 170 7.07 16.67 -16.02
C TRP A 170 8.51 17.13 -16.32
N SER A 171 8.75 18.44 -16.26
CA SER A 171 10.08 19.05 -16.32
C SER A 171 10.58 19.35 -14.91
N ASP A 172 10.87 18.29 -14.15
CA ASP A 172 11.81 18.45 -13.05
C ASP A 172 12.84 17.33 -13.08
N LEU A 173 14.08 17.74 -12.81
CA LEU A 173 15.36 17.02 -12.96
C LEU A 173 15.44 15.59 -12.37
N SER A 174 14.37 15.09 -11.75
CA SER A 174 14.24 13.78 -11.10
C SER A 174 14.06 12.62 -12.08
N LEU A 175 13.26 12.76 -13.16
CA LEU A 175 13.12 11.69 -14.17
C LEU A 175 14.42 11.49 -14.96
N LYS A 176 15.11 12.57 -15.31
CA LYS A 176 16.39 12.53 -16.05
C LYS A 176 17.51 11.85 -15.25
N ARG A 177 17.49 11.93 -13.91
CA ARG A 177 18.39 11.15 -13.03
C ARG A 177 17.98 9.70 -12.83
N LEU A 178 16.67 9.40 -12.89
CA LEU A 178 16.15 8.02 -12.85
C LEU A 178 16.28 7.28 -14.19
N ALA A 179 16.60 7.99 -15.27
CA ALA A 179 16.76 7.47 -16.63
C ALA A 179 18.21 7.04 -16.99
N LEU A 180 19.13 6.99 -16.02
CA LEU A 180 20.56 6.75 -16.28
C LEU A 180 20.92 5.34 -16.82
N ASP A 181 19.97 4.45 -17.03
CA ASP A 181 20.18 3.15 -17.71
C ASP A 181 19.56 3.05 -19.11
N ALA A 182 19.04 4.14 -19.68
CA ALA A 182 18.60 4.17 -21.08
C ALA A 182 19.71 4.77 -21.98
N PRO A 183 20.08 4.12 -23.10
CA PRO A 183 21.05 4.70 -24.03
C PRO A 183 20.51 6.02 -24.58
N ALA A 184 21.27 7.10 -24.43
CA ALA A 184 20.89 8.42 -24.88
C ALA A 184 20.69 8.44 -26.42
N PRO A 185 19.57 8.96 -26.95
CA PRO A 185 19.48 9.27 -28.36
C PRO A 185 20.38 10.47 -28.67
N ALA A 186 21.03 10.41 -29.83
CA ALA A 186 22.03 11.36 -30.29
C ALA A 186 21.52 12.81 -30.26
N VAL A 187 22.38 13.70 -29.76
CA VAL A 187 22.21 15.16 -29.77
C VAL A 187 22.08 15.62 -31.21
N VAL A 188 20.93 16.22 -31.56
CA VAL A 188 20.78 17.03 -32.77
C VAL A 188 20.80 18.49 -32.33
N SER A 189 21.73 19.24 -32.93
CA SER A 189 22.12 20.60 -32.58
C SER A 189 20.97 21.59 -32.44
N GLU A 190 21.10 22.43 -31.42
CA GLU A 190 20.32 23.63 -31.13
C GLU A 190 20.44 24.65 -32.27
N THR A 191 19.30 25.01 -32.87
CA THR A 191 19.12 26.34 -33.46
C THR A 191 18.04 27.03 -32.66
N ASP A 192 18.48 27.92 -31.77
CA ASP A 192 17.65 28.85 -31.02
C ASP A 192 16.85 29.73 -31.98
N VAL A 193 15.54 29.49 -32.07
CA VAL A 193 14.57 30.46 -32.54
C VAL A 193 13.64 30.74 -31.37
N TYR A 194 13.85 31.88 -30.74
CA TYR A 194 13.00 32.43 -29.68
C TYR A 194 11.61 32.65 -30.27
N SER A 195 10.69 31.72 -30.01
CA SER A 195 9.30 31.81 -30.43
C SER A 195 8.48 32.29 -29.23
N ASP A 196 7.94 33.50 -29.34
CA ASP A 196 7.12 34.19 -28.34
C ASP A 196 5.67 33.64 -28.33
N ALA A 197 5.54 32.31 -28.35
CA ALA A 197 4.27 31.64 -28.17
C ALA A 197 3.97 31.61 -26.66
N PRO A 198 2.71 31.81 -26.22
CA PRO A 198 2.36 31.64 -24.82
C PRO A 198 2.77 30.21 -24.46
N ALA A 199 3.68 30.05 -23.50
CA ALA A 199 3.95 28.74 -22.94
C ALA A 199 2.61 28.18 -22.46
N GLU A 200 2.06 27.21 -23.19
CA GLU A 200 0.89 26.46 -22.77
C GLU A 200 1.20 26.00 -21.35
N GLN A 201 0.45 26.52 -20.38
CA GLN A 201 0.60 26.05 -19.01
C GLN A 201 0.46 24.53 -19.06
N PRO A 202 1.44 23.77 -18.54
CA PRO A 202 1.35 22.32 -18.59
C PRO A 202 0.01 21.92 -17.97
N GLY A 203 -0.78 21.17 -18.74
CA GLY A 203 -2.12 20.75 -18.32
C GLY A 203 -2.08 20.12 -16.92
N GLU A 204 -3.12 20.36 -16.14
CA GLU A 204 -3.27 19.81 -14.79
C GLU A 204 -3.04 18.29 -14.83
N PHE A 205 -2.15 17.79 -13.96
CA PHE A 205 -1.80 16.39 -13.92
C PHE A 205 -3.02 15.56 -13.48
N ASP A 206 -3.51 14.69 -14.36
CA ASP A 206 -4.60 13.77 -14.05
C ASP A 206 -4.06 12.44 -13.52
N TYR A 207 -4.14 12.27 -12.20
CA TYR A 207 -3.75 11.01 -11.58
C TYR A 207 -4.65 9.83 -11.97
N GLN A 208 -5.93 10.04 -12.27
CA GLN A 208 -6.82 8.94 -12.65
C GLN A 208 -6.37 8.32 -13.98
N VAL A 209 -5.88 9.15 -14.90
CA VAL A 209 -5.25 8.68 -16.14
C VAL A 209 -3.98 7.89 -15.83
N PHE A 210 -3.10 8.41 -14.98
CA PHE A 210 -1.89 7.71 -14.56
C PHE A 210 -2.19 6.33 -13.94
N GLU A 211 -3.16 6.28 -13.02
CA GLU A 211 -3.54 5.04 -12.35
C GLU A 211 -4.19 4.03 -13.31
N ARG A 212 -5.03 4.50 -14.24
CA ARG A 212 -5.63 3.64 -15.26
C ARG A 212 -4.56 2.95 -16.11
N ILE A 213 -3.58 3.70 -16.59
CA ILE A 213 -2.45 3.14 -17.36
C ILE A 213 -1.66 2.15 -16.49
N GLY A 214 -1.41 2.51 -15.22
CA GLY A 214 -0.79 1.64 -14.23
C GLY A 214 -1.47 0.27 -14.11
N ARG A 215 -2.79 0.26 -14.00
CA ARG A 215 -3.59 -0.98 -13.97
C ARG A 215 -3.46 -1.78 -15.26
N GLU A 216 -3.71 -1.14 -16.40
CA GLU A 216 -3.71 -1.81 -17.71
C GLU A 216 -2.36 -2.48 -18.00
N GLU A 217 -1.26 -1.81 -17.72
CA GLU A 217 0.09 -2.35 -17.90
C GLU A 217 0.41 -3.45 -16.87
N TRP A 218 -0.04 -3.29 -15.62
CA TRP A 218 0.15 -4.32 -14.61
C TRP A 218 -0.61 -5.61 -14.94
N ASP A 219 -1.84 -5.50 -15.44
CA ASP A 219 -2.66 -6.65 -15.83
C ASP A 219 -1.92 -7.52 -16.86
N VAL A 220 -1.30 -6.89 -17.86
CA VAL A 220 -0.49 -7.57 -18.88
C VAL A 220 0.73 -8.24 -18.24
N ILE A 221 1.46 -7.54 -17.37
CA ILE A 221 2.65 -8.08 -16.69
C ILE A 221 2.27 -9.28 -15.80
N ALA A 222 1.23 -9.13 -14.98
CA ALA A 222 0.78 -10.15 -14.03
C ALA A 222 0.31 -11.42 -14.76
N GLN A 223 -0.49 -11.27 -15.82
CA GLN A 223 -0.91 -12.40 -16.67
C GLN A 223 0.29 -13.13 -17.29
N ARG A 224 1.25 -12.37 -17.83
CA ARG A 224 2.47 -12.96 -18.41
C ARG A 224 3.27 -13.73 -17.37
N ARG A 225 3.45 -13.17 -16.16
CA ARG A 225 4.17 -13.83 -15.05
C ARG A 225 3.44 -15.08 -14.56
N ALA A 226 2.10 -15.05 -14.49
CA ALA A 226 1.29 -16.22 -14.13
C ALA A 226 1.42 -17.35 -15.18
N ALA A 227 1.39 -17.01 -16.47
CA ALA A 227 1.58 -17.96 -17.56
C ALA A 227 2.96 -18.63 -17.50
N ILE A 228 4.02 -17.85 -17.29
CA ILE A 228 5.39 -18.37 -17.12
C ILE A 228 5.46 -19.31 -15.91
N THR A 229 4.87 -18.92 -14.77
CA THR A 229 4.86 -19.75 -13.57
C THR A 229 4.20 -21.11 -13.82
N THR A 230 3.10 -21.11 -14.57
CA THR A 230 2.36 -22.34 -14.95
C THR A 230 3.19 -23.23 -15.86
N GLN A 231 3.86 -22.65 -16.87
CA GLN A 231 4.75 -23.39 -17.77
C GLN A 231 5.94 -24.01 -17.03
N VAL A 232 6.57 -23.25 -16.13
CA VAL A 232 7.69 -23.74 -15.31
C VAL A 232 7.23 -24.88 -14.40
N ALA A 233 6.06 -24.77 -13.77
CA ALA A 233 5.50 -25.84 -12.95
C ALA A 233 5.23 -27.12 -13.76
N ALA A 234 4.65 -26.99 -14.97
CA ALA A 234 4.41 -28.12 -15.86
C ALA A 234 5.72 -28.82 -16.27
N LEU A 235 6.76 -28.06 -16.62
CA LEU A 235 8.08 -28.60 -16.95
C LEU A 235 8.73 -29.32 -15.76
N GLN A 236 8.57 -28.78 -14.54
CA GLN A 236 9.07 -29.43 -13.32
C GLN A 236 8.33 -30.75 -13.02
N GLN A 237 7.01 -30.81 -13.21
CA GLN A 237 6.24 -32.05 -13.07
C GLN A 237 6.66 -33.10 -14.10
N GLN A 238 6.86 -32.69 -15.36
CA GLN A 238 7.33 -33.60 -16.40
C GLN A 238 8.72 -34.18 -16.07
N ARG A 239 9.64 -33.36 -15.52
CA ARG A 239 10.96 -33.81 -15.06
C ARG A 239 10.89 -34.73 -13.84
N SER A 240 9.91 -34.52 -12.96
CA SER A 240 9.67 -35.37 -11.78
C SER A 240 9.17 -36.76 -12.19
N ASN A 241 8.26 -36.80 -13.16
CA ASN A 241 7.66 -38.04 -13.68
C ASN A 241 8.58 -38.81 -14.64
N THR A 242 9.63 -38.18 -15.17
CA THR A 242 10.61 -38.80 -16.07
C THR A 242 11.92 -39.20 -15.39
N ARG A 243 12.07 -39.03 -14.06
CA ARG A 243 13.20 -39.64 -13.34
C ARG A 243 12.97 -41.16 -13.33
N PRO A 244 13.74 -41.95 -14.09
CA PRO A 244 13.55 -43.40 -14.08
C PRO A 244 13.93 -43.89 -12.69
N THR A 245 13.05 -44.68 -12.08
CA THR A 245 13.39 -45.61 -11.01
C THR A 245 14.31 -46.70 -11.61
N ALA A 246 15.53 -46.33 -11.99
CA ALA A 246 16.53 -47.26 -12.50
C ALA A 246 17.45 -47.67 -11.35
N PHE A 247 16.92 -48.48 -10.44
CA PHE A 247 17.64 -49.34 -9.50
C PHE A 247 16.65 -50.49 -9.18
N ALA A 248 16.91 -51.78 -9.39
CA ALA A 248 18.11 -52.48 -9.83
C ALA A 248 17.70 -53.85 -10.40
N THR A 249 18.12 -54.17 -11.62
CA THR A 249 18.22 -55.55 -12.12
C THR A 249 19.63 -55.74 -12.66
N ALA A 250 20.58 -55.90 -11.74
CA ALA A 250 21.88 -56.46 -12.06
C ALA A 250 21.94 -57.86 -11.44
N SER A 251 21.48 -58.86 -12.20
CA SER A 251 21.87 -60.25 -11.97
C SER A 251 23.37 -60.37 -12.26
N THR A 252 24.19 -60.14 -11.24
CA THR A 252 25.61 -60.46 -11.29
C THR A 252 25.76 -61.97 -11.19
N MET A 253 26.11 -62.61 -12.31
CA MET A 253 26.71 -63.94 -12.26
C MET A 253 28.00 -63.87 -11.44
N ARG A 254 28.03 -64.74 -10.45
CA ARG A 254 29.07 -64.96 -9.42
C ARG A 254 30.26 -65.74 -10.03
N PRO A 255 31.49 -65.52 -9.55
CA PRO A 255 32.38 -66.63 -9.26
C PRO A 255 32.48 -66.82 -7.74
N ALA A 256 32.53 -68.09 -7.37
CA ALA A 256 32.55 -68.58 -6.00
C ALA A 256 33.68 -67.98 -5.15
N PRO A 257 33.44 -67.87 -3.84
CA PRO A 257 34.37 -68.55 -2.94
C PRO A 257 33.65 -69.47 -1.96
N THR A 258 34.35 -70.55 -1.64
CA THR A 258 33.95 -71.67 -0.80
C THR A 258 33.99 -71.30 0.68
N THR A 259 33.02 -71.85 1.41
CA THR A 259 32.92 -72.13 2.87
C THR A 259 32.56 -71.03 3.88
N ALA A 260 31.44 -71.31 4.56
CA ALA A 260 30.74 -70.65 5.67
C ALA A 260 31.22 -71.26 7.04
N PRO A 261 30.62 -71.02 8.25
CA PRO A 261 29.30 -70.41 8.53
C PRO A 261 29.12 -69.49 9.78
N ALA A 262 28.03 -68.71 9.70
CA ALA A 262 27.00 -68.38 10.70
C ALA A 262 27.35 -67.77 12.08
N LEU A 263 26.79 -66.58 12.41
CA LEU A 263 25.56 -66.42 13.21
C LEU A 263 25.22 -64.92 13.40
N GLY A 264 23.95 -64.54 13.20
CA GLY A 264 23.32 -63.36 13.85
C GLY A 264 23.20 -62.06 13.04
N GLY A 265 22.03 -61.80 12.45
CA GLY A 265 21.52 -60.42 12.25
C GLY A 265 20.39 -60.12 13.26
N PRO A 266 19.55 -59.09 13.09
CA PRO A 266 19.67 -57.86 12.27
C PRO A 266 19.29 -56.58 13.07
N LEU A 267 19.37 -55.38 12.46
CA LEU A 267 18.28 -54.37 12.39
C LEU A 267 18.80 -52.93 12.13
N LEU A 268 18.38 -52.42 10.96
CA LEU A 268 17.76 -51.11 10.69
C LEU A 268 18.46 -49.76 10.97
N ASN A 269 18.28 -48.91 9.95
CA ASN A 269 18.09 -47.45 9.97
C ASN A 269 19.29 -46.52 9.71
N CYS A 270 19.46 -46.32 8.39
CA CYS A 270 19.70 -45.05 7.73
C CYS A 270 19.10 -43.79 8.39
N ILE A 271 19.83 -42.69 8.18
CA ILE A 271 19.44 -41.27 8.16
C ILE A 271 19.30 -40.63 9.54
N LEU A 272 20.33 -39.86 9.91
CA LEU A 272 20.29 -38.46 10.38
C LEU A 272 21.71 -38.01 10.78
N SER A 273 21.98 -36.71 10.66
CA SER A 273 23.27 -36.01 10.88
C SER A 273 24.19 -36.02 9.65
N SER A 274 24.66 -34.92 9.06
CA SER A 274 24.99 -33.61 9.63
C SER A 274 25.12 -32.57 8.52
N VAL A 275 24.26 -31.54 8.47
CA VAL A 275 24.64 -30.20 7.96
C VAL A 275 23.89 -29.14 8.78
N ARG A 276 24.26 -29.04 10.05
CA ARG A 276 24.30 -27.76 10.72
C ARG A 276 25.65 -27.66 11.40
N THR A 277 26.22 -26.48 11.26
CA THR A 277 27.15 -25.78 12.17
C THR A 277 28.57 -25.60 11.64
N LEU A 278 28.98 -24.31 11.69
CA LEU A 278 30.35 -23.76 11.68
C LEU A 278 31.07 -23.69 10.32
N ARG A 279 31.74 -22.59 9.94
CA ARG A 279 31.93 -21.25 10.52
C ARG A 279 32.73 -20.40 9.50
N HIS A 280 32.56 -19.09 9.55
CA HIS A 280 33.59 -18.04 9.46
C HIS A 280 34.89 -18.26 8.66
N ARG A 281 35.09 -17.40 7.65
CA ARG A 281 36.25 -16.48 7.41
C ARG A 281 36.15 -15.97 5.96
N ALA A 282 36.47 -14.73 5.57
CA ALA A 282 37.08 -13.60 6.24
C ALA A 282 36.76 -12.32 5.43
N ALA A 283 36.79 -11.19 6.11
CA ALA A 283 36.94 -9.87 5.50
C ALA A 283 38.34 -9.71 4.89
N VAL A 284 38.43 -8.99 3.78
CA VAL A 284 39.42 -7.96 3.46
C VAL A 284 38.70 -6.88 2.67
#